data_AF-A0A896ZDF7-F1
#
_entry.id   AF-A0A896ZDF7-F1
#
_cell.length_a   1.000
_cell.length_b   1.000
_cell.length_c   1.000
_cell.angle_alpha   90.00
_cell.angle_beta   90.00
_cell.angle_gamma   90.00
#
_symmetry.space_group_name_H-M   'P 1'
#
loop_
_entity.id
_entity.type
_entity.pdbx_description
1 polymer ?
#
loop_
_entity_poly.entity_id
_entity_poly.type
_entity_poly.pdbx_seq_one_letter_code
_entity_poly.pdbx_strand_id
1 'polypeptide(L)'
;MVCQMELTSHLLTAAAFGTMKNSENELAEQLIEQTGDNTLTLMDKGYYSLGLLNAWSLAGEHRHWMIPLRKGAQYEELRKLGKGDHLVKLKTSPQARKSGRD
;
A
#
# COMPACT_ATOMS: atom_id res chain seq x y z
N MET A 1 -1.06 6.13 15.59
CA MET A 1 -1.97 6.94 14.74
C MET A 1 -1.36 6.94 13.36
N VAL A 2 -2.19 6.79 12.32
CA VAL A 2 -1.80 6.96 10.91
C VAL A 2 -2.76 7.95 10.26
N CYS A 3 -2.31 8.65 9.23
CA CYS A 3 -3.13 9.64 8.54
C CYS A 3 -2.87 9.65 7.04
N GLN A 4 -3.88 10.05 6.28
CA GLN A 4 -3.78 10.33 4.86
C GLN A 4 -3.82 11.83 4.65
N MET A 5 -2.92 12.33 3.82
CA MET A 5 -2.86 13.72 3.42
C MET A 5 -3.05 13.82 1.91
N GLU A 6 -3.89 14.75 1.47
CA GLU A 6 -3.88 15.19 0.08
C GLU A 6 -2.72 16.18 -0.11
N LEU A 7 -1.76 15.85 -0.97
CA LEU A 7 -0.46 16.52 -1.04
C LEU A 7 -0.54 17.95 -1.60
N THR A 8 -1.54 18.25 -2.43
CA THR A 8 -1.69 19.57 -3.07
C THR A 8 -2.20 20.60 -2.09
N SER A 9 -3.25 20.26 -1.35
CA SER A 9 -3.94 21.11 -0.37
C SER A 9 -3.35 20.99 1.03
N HIS A 10 -2.52 19.97 1.27
CA HIS A 10 -1.96 19.64 2.58
C HIS A 10 -3.03 19.32 3.64
N LEU A 11 -4.23 18.94 3.20
CA LEU A 11 -5.33 18.58 4.09
C LEU A 11 -5.23 17.12 4.51
N LEU A 12 -5.40 16.86 5.80
CA LEU A 12 -5.63 15.51 6.30
C LEU A 12 -7.05 15.09 5.93
N THR A 13 -7.17 14.09 5.06
CA THR A 13 -8.46 13.60 4.57
C THR A 13 -9.00 12.46 5.41
N ALA A 14 -8.10 11.73 6.08
CA ALA A 14 -8.43 10.55 6.87
C ALA A 14 -7.39 10.35 7.98
N ALA A 15 -7.82 9.79 9.11
CA ALA A 15 -6.92 9.39 10.18
C ALA A 15 -7.50 8.22 10.96
N ALA A 16 -6.63 7.30 11.39
CA ALA A 16 -6.97 6.17 12.22
C ALA A 16 -6.14 6.18 13.50
N PHE A 17 -6.83 5.94 14.62
CA PHE A 17 -6.26 5.93 15.95
C PHE A 17 -6.39 4.53 16.53
N GLY A 18 -5.36 4.10 17.24
CA GLY A 18 -5.32 2.81 17.91
C GLY A 18 -4.53 2.88 19.19
N THR A 19 -4.52 1.76 19.88
CA THR A 19 -3.71 1.58 21.09
C THR A 19 -2.32 1.07 20.73
N MET A 20 -1.43 0.96 21.73
CA MET A 20 -0.10 0.35 21.56
C MET A 20 -0.14 -1.11 21.09
N LYS A 21 -1.29 -1.78 21.13
CA LYS A 21 -1.47 -3.14 20.63
C LYS A 21 -1.65 -3.21 19.11
N ASN A 22 -2.01 -2.09 18.48
CA ASN A 22 -2.31 -2.05 17.05
C ASN A 22 -1.05 -1.76 16.23
N SER A 23 -0.84 -2.52 15.17
CA SER A 23 0.24 -2.23 14.24
C SER A 23 -0.12 -1.06 13.31
N GLU A 24 0.88 -0.35 12.77
CA GLU A 24 0.62 0.72 11.79
C GLU A 24 -0.09 0.21 10.54
N ASN A 25 0.19 -1.04 10.12
CA ASN A 25 -0.52 -1.66 9.00
C ASN A 25 -2.00 -1.89 9.31
N GLU A 26 -2.34 -2.41 10.50
CA GLU A 26 -3.73 -2.58 10.93
C GLU A 26 -4.49 -1.24 10.96
N LEU A 27 -3.82 -0.17 11.37
CA LEU A 27 -4.43 1.16 11.35
C LEU A 27 -4.56 1.71 9.91
N ALA A 28 -3.61 1.40 9.03
CA ALA A 28 -3.67 1.82 7.63
C ALA A 28 -4.80 1.11 6.87
N GLU A 29 -5.12 -0.14 7.19
CA GLU A 29 -6.25 -0.86 6.61
C GLU A 29 -7.58 -0.11 6.83
N GLN A 30 -7.74 0.56 7.98
CA GLN A 30 -8.94 1.36 8.29
C GLN A 30 -9.07 2.61 7.40
N LEU A 31 -7.99 3.05 6.74
CA LEU A 31 -8.00 4.18 5.82
C LEU A 31 -8.41 3.78 4.39
N ILE A 32 -8.45 2.48 4.08
CA ILE A 32 -8.77 1.99 2.73
C ILE A 32 -10.16 2.46 2.29
N GLU A 33 -11.17 2.30 3.15
CA GLU A 33 -12.54 2.70 2.84
C GLU A 33 -12.69 4.22 2.69
N GLN A 34 -11.83 5.00 3.34
CA GLN A 34 -11.83 6.46 3.28
C GLN A 34 -11.06 7.00 2.08
N THR A 35 -10.28 6.16 1.40
CA THR A 35 -9.55 6.54 0.19
C THR A 35 -10.52 6.59 -0.99
N GLY A 36 -10.60 7.73 -1.69
CA GLY A 36 -11.41 7.86 -2.90
C GLY A 36 -10.85 7.10 -4.10
N ASP A 37 -11.68 6.91 -5.13
CA ASP A 37 -11.28 6.34 -6.41
C ASP A 37 -10.41 7.31 -7.23
N ASN A 38 -9.70 6.78 -8.23
CA ASN A 38 -8.78 7.54 -9.10
C ASN A 38 -7.68 8.26 -8.32
N THR A 39 -7.09 7.57 -7.34
CA THR A 39 -6.06 8.10 -6.44
C THR A 39 -4.72 7.39 -6.63
N LEU A 40 -3.64 8.12 -6.34
CA LEU A 40 -2.29 7.56 -6.15
C LEU A 40 -1.84 7.83 -4.72
N THR A 41 -1.87 6.81 -3.86
CA THR A 41 -1.41 6.93 -2.48
C THR A 41 0.10 6.70 -2.40
N LEU A 42 0.84 7.72 -1.97
CA LEU A 42 2.26 7.60 -1.66
C LEU A 42 2.41 7.00 -0.25
N MET A 43 3.04 5.85 -0.15
CA MET A 43 3.21 5.14 1.12
C MET A 43 4.67 5.10 1.55
N ASP A 44 4.90 5.24 2.84
CA ASP A 44 6.21 5.02 3.43
C ASP A 44 6.61 3.54 3.39
N LYS A 45 7.92 3.29 3.41
CA LYS A 45 8.51 1.93 3.38
C LYS A 45 8.04 1.00 4.51
N GLY A 46 7.55 1.58 5.62
CA GLY A 46 6.95 0.85 6.75
C GLY A 46 5.72 0.04 6.34
N TYR A 47 4.93 0.54 5.38
CA TYR A 47 3.67 -0.05 4.93
C TYR A 47 3.82 -1.12 3.86
N TYR A 48 5.02 -1.66 3.64
CA TYR A 48 5.23 -2.77 2.70
C TYR A 48 4.70 -4.08 3.32
N SER A 49 3.37 -4.23 3.29
CA SER A 49 2.62 -5.44 3.57
C SER A 49 1.87 -5.82 2.29
N LEU A 50 2.15 -6.99 1.71
CA LEU A 50 1.51 -7.39 0.44
C LEU A 50 0.00 -7.61 0.60
N GLY A 51 -0.49 -7.91 1.81
CA GLY A 51 -1.92 -7.96 2.12
C GLY A 51 -2.56 -6.57 2.02
N LEU A 52 -2.02 -5.60 2.79
CA LEU A 52 -2.44 -4.20 2.78
C LEU A 52 -2.43 -3.61 1.37
N LEU A 53 -1.29 -3.72 0.67
CA LEU A 53 -1.11 -3.14 -0.68
C LEU A 53 -2.09 -3.74 -1.69
N ASN A 54 -2.36 -5.05 -1.60
CA ASN A 54 -3.33 -5.71 -2.46
C ASN A 54 -4.77 -5.29 -2.12
N ALA A 55 -5.13 -5.26 -0.84
CA ALA A 55 -6.45 -4.79 -0.39
C ALA A 55 -6.70 -3.34 -0.84
N TRP A 56 -5.70 -2.47 -0.71
CA TRP A 56 -5.79 -1.07 -1.13
C TRP A 56 -6.11 -0.92 -2.61
N SER A 57 -5.45 -1.70 -3.47
CA SER A 57 -5.70 -1.67 -4.92
C SER A 57 -7.05 -2.25 -5.32
N LEU A 58 -7.61 -3.18 -4.53
CA LEU A 58 -8.86 -3.87 -4.85
C LEU A 58 -10.11 -3.19 -4.28
N ALA A 59 -9.95 -2.26 -3.34
CA ALA A 59 -11.05 -1.65 -2.61
C ALA A 59 -11.86 -0.58 -3.38
N GLY A 60 -11.53 -0.31 -4.64
CA GLY A 60 -12.27 0.64 -5.46
C GLY A 60 -11.73 0.74 -6.89
N GLU A 61 -12.09 1.80 -7.59
CA GLU A 61 -11.72 2.00 -8.99
C GLU A 61 -10.45 2.85 -9.11
N HIS A 62 -9.49 2.37 -9.91
CA HIS A 62 -8.22 3.07 -10.18
C HIS A 62 -7.51 3.58 -8.92
N ARG A 63 -7.48 2.77 -7.85
CA ARG A 63 -6.72 3.05 -6.63
C ARG A 63 -5.31 2.49 -6.77
N HIS A 64 -4.36 3.39 -7.01
CA HIS A 64 -2.96 3.07 -7.16
C HIS A 64 -2.19 3.44 -5.90
N TRP A 65 -1.04 2.80 -5.69
CA TRP A 65 -0.11 3.15 -4.63
C TRP A 65 1.32 3.18 -5.17
N MET A 66 2.17 3.95 -4.52
CA MET A 66 3.60 3.98 -4.77
C MET A 66 4.34 3.88 -3.44
N ILE A 67 5.31 2.97 -3.37
CA ILE A 67 6.12 2.72 -2.17
C ILE A 67 7.59 2.53 -2.56
N PRO A 68 8.55 3.06 -1.78
CA PRO A 68 9.95 2.75 -1.99
C PRO A 68 10.22 1.25 -1.90
N LEU A 69 10.81 0.68 -2.95
CA LEU A 69 11.12 -0.75 -2.99
C LEU A 69 12.13 -1.11 -1.88
N ARG A 70 11.88 -2.22 -1.17
CA ARG A 70 12.82 -2.72 -0.16
C ARG A 70 14.11 -3.22 -0.82
N LYS A 71 15.26 -2.95 -0.19
CA LYS A 71 16.56 -3.48 -0.64
C LYS A 71 16.49 -5.02 -0.66
N GLY A 72 16.89 -5.62 -1.78
CA GLY A 72 16.85 -7.08 -1.95
C GLY A 72 15.45 -7.67 -2.19
N ALA A 73 14.45 -6.83 -2.48
CA ALA A 73 13.12 -7.31 -2.84
C ALA A 73 13.19 -8.31 -4.01
N GLN A 74 12.54 -9.45 -3.84
CA GLN A 74 12.49 -10.50 -4.85
C GLN A 74 11.27 -10.31 -5.73
N TYR A 75 11.50 -10.13 -7.03
CA TYR A 75 10.45 -9.99 -8.02
C TYR A 75 10.89 -10.64 -9.33
N GLU A 76 9.91 -11.01 -10.13
CA GLU A 76 10.12 -11.50 -11.48
C GLU A 76 9.87 -10.35 -12.45
N GLU A 77 10.85 -10.00 -13.27
CA GLU A 77 10.66 -9.01 -14.32
C GLU A 77 9.85 -9.63 -15.47
N LEU A 78 8.68 -9.06 -15.75
CA LEU A 78 7.81 -9.51 -16.84
C LEU A 78 8.17 -8.80 -18.15
N ARG A 79 8.48 -7.50 -18.07
CA ARG A 79 8.83 -6.68 -19.23
C ARG A 79 9.53 -5.39 -18.82
N LYS A 80 10.49 -4.94 -19.62
CA LYS A 80 11.07 -3.61 -19.53
C LYS A 80 10.22 -2.57 -20.26
N LEU A 81 9.93 -1.45 -19.59
CA LEU A 81 9.16 -0.33 -20.16
C LEU A 81 10.06 0.83 -20.57
N GLY A 82 11.26 0.94 -19.98
CA GLY A 82 12.20 2.02 -20.28
C GLY A 82 13.48 1.91 -19.46
N LYS A 83 14.26 3.00 -19.41
CA LYS A 83 15.43 3.08 -18.54
C LYS A 83 14.97 3.31 -17.10
N GLY A 84 15.02 2.25 -16.28
CA GLY A 84 14.62 2.31 -14.87
C GLY A 84 13.17 1.87 -14.62
N ASP A 85 12.38 1.66 -15.67
CA ASP A 85 10.98 1.27 -15.58
C ASP A 85 10.79 -0.18 -16.01
N HIS A 86 10.25 -0.98 -15.11
CA HIS A 86 10.07 -2.41 -15.29
C HIS A 86 8.69 -2.82 -14.77
N LEU A 87 7.97 -3.59 -15.58
CA LEU A 87 6.78 -4.31 -15.12
C LEU A 87 7.24 -5.59 -14.43
N VAL A 88 6.90 -5.72 -13.16
CA VAL A 88 7.38 -6.82 -12.31
C VAL A 88 6.21 -7.54 -11.64
N LYS A 89 6.43 -8.81 -11.33
CA LYS A 89 5.53 -9.63 -10.51
C LYS A 89 6.20 -9.90 -9.16
N LEU A 90 5.58 -9.40 -8.09
CA LEU A 90 6.04 -9.67 -6.73
C LEU A 90 5.67 -11.11 -6.34
N LYS A 91 6.62 -11.85 -5.77
CA LYS A 91 6.36 -13.20 -5.25
C LYS A 91 5.89 -13.08 -3.80
N THR A 92 4.66 -13.53 -3.52
CA THR A 92 4.10 -13.60 -2.16
C THR A 92 4.50 -14.92 -1.51
N SER A 93 4.91 -14.88 -0.24
CA SER A 93 5.08 -16.10 0.56
C SER A 93 3.72 -16.68 0.98
N PRO A 94 3.60 -17.99 1.27
CA PRO A 94 2.35 -18.58 1.76
C PRO A 94 1.83 -17.92 3.03
N GLN A 95 2.73 -17.44 3.91
CA GLN A 95 2.38 -16.74 5.14
C GLN A 95 1.79 -15.35 4.87
N ALA A 96 2.35 -14.61 3.90
CA ALA A 96 1.80 -13.31 3.47
C ALA A 96 0.40 -13.44 2.85
N ARG A 97 0.10 -14.59 2.21
CA ARG A 97 -1.24 -14.87 1.68
C ARG A 97 -2.27 -15.18 2.76
N LYS A 98 -1.86 -15.70 3.92
CA LYS A 98 -2.76 -15.92 5.06
C LYS A 98 -3.15 -14.60 5.72
N SER A 99 -2.22 -13.66 5.84
CA SER A 99 -2.50 -12.34 6.42
C SER A 99 -3.43 -11.45 5.58
N GLY A 100 -3.73 -11.82 4.33
CA GLY A 100 -4.69 -11.13 3.46
C GLY A 100 -6.01 -11.91 3.27
N ARG A 101 -6.26 -12.91 4.11
CA ARG A 101 -7.56 -13.56 4.27
C ARG A 101 -7.97 -13.38 5.72
N ASP A 102 -8.59 -12.25 6.01
CA ASP A 102 -9.65 -12.08 7.01
C ASP A 102 -10.41 -10.81 6.62
#